data_AF-A0A448MIA5-F1
#
_entry.id   AF-A0A448MIA5-F1
#
_cell.length_a   1.000
_cell.length_b   1.000
_cell.length_c   1.000
_cell.angle_alpha   90.00
_cell.angle_beta   90.00
_cell.angle_gamma   90.00
#
_symmetry.space_group_name_H-M   'P 1'
#
loop_
_entity.id
_entity.type
_entity.pdbx_description
1 polymer ?
#
loop_
_entity_poly.entity_id
_entity_poly.type
_entity_poly.pdbx_seq_one_letter_code
_entity_poly.pdbx_strand_id
1 'polypeptide(L)'
;MPHSNLKELTFRGIILGALITVIFTASNVYLGLKVGMTFASSIPAAVISMAVLKFFKDSSILENNMVQTQASAAGTLSSVIFVLPGLLMMGYWNDFPFWQTMLICASGGTLGVLFTIPLRRVMVVNSDLPYPEGVAAAEILKVGNHDKGDTGVKDIAYGGVLAGVVAFLTNGLRVMADGASAWIQTGKAAFQLPMGFSLALLGAGYLIGIVGGIAMLVGLVLTWGVAVPFFTVSGDMPTDMGLIDFAMRTWKTKVRFIGVGTIGIAAIWTLLVLMKPMVEGMIHSFRMLKRGQSESDDRIDIDLSPKR
;
A
#
# COMPACT_ATOMS: atom_id res chain seq x y z
N MET A 1 -30.68 -18.25 9.60
CA MET A 1 -31.48 -17.08 10.06
C MET A 1 -31.90 -16.30 8.83
N PRO A 2 -33.15 -15.79 8.72
CA PRO A 2 -33.59 -15.07 7.54
C PRO A 2 -32.87 -13.71 7.46
N HIS A 3 -31.83 -13.61 6.63
CA HIS A 3 -30.93 -12.46 6.48
C HIS A 3 -31.48 -11.34 5.55
N SER A 4 -32.79 -11.08 5.55
CA SER A 4 -33.42 -10.33 4.45
C SER A 4 -33.34 -8.80 4.52
N ASN A 5 -32.64 -8.16 5.47
CA ASN A 5 -32.61 -6.68 5.52
C ASN A 5 -31.43 -6.02 6.25
N LEU A 6 -30.20 -6.51 6.07
CA LEU A 6 -29.02 -5.75 6.53
C LEU A 6 -28.73 -4.62 5.54
N LYS A 7 -28.59 -3.38 6.04
CA LYS A 7 -28.24 -2.21 5.22
C LYS A 7 -26.79 -2.35 4.74
N GLU A 8 -26.58 -2.61 3.45
CA GLU A 8 -25.25 -2.75 2.83
C GLU A 8 -24.71 -1.42 2.33
N LEU A 9 -25.54 -0.66 1.60
CA LEU A 9 -25.19 0.63 1.00
C LEU A 9 -25.94 1.76 1.70
N THR A 10 -25.21 2.61 2.40
CA THR A 10 -25.77 3.75 3.12
C THR A 10 -25.08 5.04 2.71
N PHE A 11 -25.82 6.14 2.65
CA PHE A 11 -25.26 7.45 2.32
C PHE A 11 -24.18 7.88 3.33
N ARG A 12 -24.40 7.61 4.62
CA ARG A 12 -23.44 7.91 5.69
C ARG A 12 -22.15 7.08 5.57
N GLY A 13 -22.26 5.81 5.21
CA GLY A 13 -21.11 4.93 4.98
C GLY A 13 -20.31 5.40 3.76
N ILE A 14 -20.98 5.83 2.68
CA ILE A 14 -20.31 6.38 1.49
C ILE A 14 -19.49 7.63 1.86
N ILE A 15 -20.05 8.55 2.63
CA ILE A 15 -19.34 9.76 3.08
C ILE A 15 -18.18 9.39 3.99
N LEU A 16 -18.41 8.52 4.97
CA LEU A 16 -17.38 8.09 5.91
C LEU A 16 -16.21 7.42 5.19
N GLY A 17 -16.50 6.47 4.30
CA GLY A 17 -15.50 5.81 3.48
C GLY A 17 -14.78 6.78 2.56
N ALA A 18 -15.47 7.71 1.90
CA ALA A 18 -14.83 8.73 1.07
C ALA A 18 -13.83 9.60 1.86
N LEU A 19 -14.19 10.03 3.07
CA LEU A 19 -13.29 10.81 3.93
C LEU A 19 -12.07 10.00 4.36
N ILE A 20 -12.27 8.75 4.78
CA ILE A 20 -11.19 7.82 5.14
C ILE A 20 -10.27 7.59 3.93
N THR A 21 -10.84 7.33 2.75
CA THR A 21 -10.10 7.12 1.50
C THR A 21 -9.22 8.32 1.16
N VAL A 22 -9.71 9.55 1.29
CA VAL A 22 -8.91 10.76 1.04
C VAL A 22 -7.72 10.84 1.99
N ILE A 23 -7.93 10.62 3.30
CA ILE A 23 -6.88 10.67 4.32
C ILE A 23 -5.81 9.60 4.09
N PHE A 24 -6.23 8.35 3.84
CA PHE A 24 -5.30 7.24 3.60
C PHE A 24 -4.59 7.37 2.26
N THR A 25 -5.23 7.90 1.22
CA THR A 25 -4.57 8.19 -0.07
C THR A 25 -3.48 9.24 0.13
N ALA A 26 -3.79 10.35 0.81
CA ALA A 26 -2.79 11.38 1.09
C ALA A 26 -1.61 10.85 1.91
N SER A 27 -1.90 10.01 2.92
CA SER A 27 -0.88 9.38 3.77
C SER A 27 0.01 8.41 2.98
N ASN A 28 -0.58 7.55 2.15
CA ASN A 28 0.16 6.61 1.31
C ASN A 28 0.93 7.31 0.20
N VAL A 29 0.42 8.40 -0.37
CA VAL A 29 1.16 9.22 -1.33
C VAL A 29 2.39 9.84 -0.67
N TYR A 30 2.24 10.42 0.53
CA TYR A 30 3.36 10.99 1.27
C TYR A 30 4.42 9.95 1.64
N LEU A 31 4.00 8.85 2.28
CA LEU A 31 4.92 7.80 2.71
C LEU A 31 5.56 7.08 1.52
N GLY A 32 4.79 6.88 0.46
CA GLY A 32 5.26 6.28 -0.77
C GLY A 32 6.29 7.15 -1.50
N LEU A 33 6.10 8.47 -1.57
CA LEU A 33 7.12 9.37 -2.13
C LEU A 33 8.33 9.53 -1.22
N LYS A 34 8.15 9.49 0.11
CA LYS A 34 9.24 9.66 1.08
C LYS A 34 10.11 8.41 1.22
N VAL A 35 9.49 7.23 1.25
CA VAL A 35 10.17 5.97 1.63
C VAL A 35 10.06 4.89 0.55
N GLY A 36 9.27 5.11 -0.50
CA GLY A 36 9.14 4.16 -1.62
C GLY A 36 8.22 2.97 -1.33
N MET A 37 7.46 3.00 -0.24
CA MET A 37 6.56 1.92 0.18
C MET A 37 5.17 2.46 0.54
N THR A 38 4.15 1.65 0.29
CA THR A 38 2.75 1.90 0.69
C THR A 38 2.31 0.84 1.69
N PHE A 39 1.27 1.13 2.49
CA PHE A 39 0.80 0.22 3.53
C PHE A 39 -0.70 -0.07 3.37
N ALA A 40 -1.09 -1.29 3.76
CA ALA A 40 -2.48 -1.71 3.73
C ALA A 40 -3.32 -0.82 4.65
N SER A 41 -4.37 -0.23 4.10
CA SER A 41 -5.24 0.73 4.81
C SER A 41 -6.50 0.07 5.39
N SER A 42 -6.76 -1.18 5.04
CA SER A 42 -8.04 -1.87 5.29
C SER A 42 -8.31 -2.15 6.77
N ILE A 43 -7.30 -2.62 7.52
CA ILE A 43 -7.46 -2.96 8.95
C ILE A 43 -7.72 -1.70 9.80
N PRO A 44 -6.89 -0.63 9.72
CA PRO A 44 -7.17 0.61 10.46
C PRO A 44 -8.51 1.24 10.05
N ALA A 45 -8.85 1.20 8.76
CA ALA A 45 -10.12 1.74 8.28
C ALA A 45 -11.33 0.98 8.83
N ALA A 46 -11.28 -0.35 8.93
CA ALA A 46 -12.33 -1.14 9.55
C ALA A 46 -12.56 -0.72 11.01
N VAL A 47 -11.47 -0.55 11.78
CA VAL A 47 -11.54 -0.11 13.18
C VAL A 47 -12.14 1.29 13.30
N ILE A 48 -11.66 2.25 12.51
CA ILE A 48 -12.18 3.63 12.49
C ILE A 48 -13.66 3.64 12.09
N SER A 49 -14.03 2.87 11.07
CA SER A 49 -15.42 2.73 10.62
C SER A 49 -16.32 2.27 11.76
N MET A 50 -15.94 1.21 12.47
CA MET A 50 -16.72 0.68 13.59
C MET A 50 -16.82 1.69 14.73
N ALA A 51 -15.75 2.44 15.01
CA ALA A 51 -15.75 3.51 16.01
C ALA A 51 -16.85 4.55 15.74
N VAL A 52 -16.91 5.01 14.50
CA VAL A 52 -17.79 6.10 14.08
C VAL A 52 -19.21 5.59 13.89
N LEU A 53 -19.38 4.41 13.29
CA LEU A 53 -20.70 3.84 13.04
C LEU A 53 -21.37 3.30 14.31
N LYS A 54 -20.64 3.01 15.39
CA LYS A 54 -21.19 2.63 16.70
C LYS A 54 -22.10 3.71 17.32
N PHE A 55 -21.96 4.97 16.93
CA PHE A 55 -22.88 6.03 17.34
C PHE A 55 -24.26 5.94 16.67
N PHE A 56 -24.40 5.08 15.66
CA PHE A 56 -25.65 4.85 14.94
C PHE A 56 -26.19 3.46 15.26
N LYS A 57 -27.38 3.41 15.85
CA LYS A 57 -28.05 2.16 16.30
C LYS A 57 -28.39 1.18 15.16
N ASP A 58 -28.45 1.68 13.93
CA ASP A 58 -28.76 0.89 12.72
C ASP A 58 -27.49 0.49 11.94
N SER A 59 -26.30 0.56 12.54
CA SER A 59 -25.07 0.18 11.84
C SER A 59 -25.00 -1.33 11.63
N SER A 60 -24.55 -1.76 10.46
CA SER A 60 -24.42 -3.17 10.10
C SER A 60 -22.95 -3.53 9.84
N ILE A 61 -22.61 -4.82 9.97
CA ILE A 61 -21.30 -5.34 9.57
C ILE A 61 -21.04 -5.10 8.07
N LEU A 62 -22.08 -5.12 7.23
CA LEU A 62 -21.98 -4.92 5.79
C LEU A 62 -21.72 -3.45 5.44
N GLU A 63 -22.29 -2.52 6.20
CA GLU A 63 -22.01 -1.09 6.08
C GLU A 63 -20.54 -0.78 6.44
N ASN A 64 -20.01 -1.40 7.49
CA ASN A 64 -18.59 -1.28 7.84
C ASN A 64 -17.68 -1.93 6.79
N ASN A 65 -18.08 -3.08 6.23
CA ASN A 65 -17.36 -3.72 5.14
C ASN A 65 -17.31 -2.85 3.88
N MET A 66 -18.40 -2.12 3.57
CA MET A 66 -18.42 -1.14 2.47
C MET A 66 -17.38 -0.03 2.70
N VAL A 67 -17.35 0.56 3.90
CA VAL A 67 -16.37 1.61 4.26
C VAL A 67 -14.94 1.07 4.18
N GLN A 68 -14.68 -0.12 4.71
CA GLN A 68 -13.38 -0.80 4.60
C GLN A 68 -12.98 -1.01 3.14
N THR A 69 -13.92 -1.44 2.29
CA THR A 69 -13.65 -1.68 0.87
C THR A 69 -13.26 -0.38 0.16
N GLN A 70 -13.95 0.73 0.45
CA GLN A 70 -13.59 2.06 -0.08
C GLN A 70 -12.19 2.49 0.39
N ALA A 71 -11.86 2.25 1.66
CA ALA A 71 -10.54 2.58 2.21
C ALA A 71 -9.43 1.68 1.66
N SER A 72 -9.72 0.40 1.37
CA SER A 72 -8.78 -0.52 0.72
C SER A 72 -8.39 -0.02 -0.67
N ALA A 73 -9.33 0.57 -1.42
CA ALA A 73 -9.05 1.17 -2.71
C ALA A 73 -8.09 2.37 -2.61
N ALA A 74 -8.03 3.07 -1.47
CA ALA A 74 -7.09 4.18 -1.26
C ALA A 74 -5.63 3.73 -1.45
N GLY A 75 -5.29 2.55 -0.90
CA GLY A 75 -3.94 1.99 -0.99
C GLY A 75 -3.53 1.69 -2.43
N THR A 76 -4.43 1.11 -3.22
CA THR A 76 -4.14 0.75 -4.62
C THR A 76 -4.11 1.98 -5.53
N LEU A 77 -5.02 2.94 -5.33
CA LEU A 77 -5.03 4.22 -6.07
C LEU A 77 -3.76 5.05 -5.84
N SER A 78 -3.14 4.91 -4.66
CA SER A 78 -1.89 5.59 -4.32
C SER A 78 -0.70 5.13 -5.16
N SER A 79 -0.78 3.99 -5.87
CA SER A 79 0.29 3.50 -6.77
C SER A 79 0.67 4.48 -7.88
N VAL A 80 -0.16 5.50 -8.11
CA VAL A 80 0.12 6.63 -9.00
C VAL A 80 1.46 7.33 -8.70
N ILE A 81 1.95 7.25 -7.46
CA ILE A 81 3.26 7.76 -7.05
C ILE A 81 4.44 7.13 -7.79
N PHE A 82 4.26 5.94 -8.38
CA PHE A 82 5.32 5.28 -9.14
C PHE A 82 5.34 5.72 -10.61
N VAL A 83 4.21 6.23 -11.11
CA VAL A 83 4.04 6.58 -12.53
C VAL A 83 4.29 8.07 -12.75
N LEU A 84 3.65 8.96 -11.98
CA LEU A 84 3.69 10.40 -12.25
C LEU A 84 5.09 11.00 -12.09
N PRO A 85 5.85 10.71 -11.01
CA PRO A 85 7.24 11.17 -10.93
C PRO A 85 8.11 10.57 -12.04
N GLY A 86 7.81 9.36 -12.49
CA GLY A 86 8.50 8.73 -13.63
C GLY A 86 8.33 9.51 -14.94
N LEU A 87 7.13 10.02 -15.21
CA LEU A 87 6.86 10.87 -16.38
C LEU A 87 7.63 12.20 -16.33
N LEU A 88 7.75 12.79 -15.14
CA LEU A 88 8.55 13.99 -14.91
C LEU A 88 10.05 13.70 -15.09
N MET A 89 10.54 12.59 -14.53
CA MET A 89 11.94 12.18 -14.62
C MET A 89 12.39 11.81 -16.04
N MET A 90 11.48 11.29 -16.88
CA MET A 90 11.74 11.06 -18.31
C MET A 90 11.72 12.34 -19.14
N GLY A 91 11.35 13.48 -18.56
CA GLY A 91 11.25 14.77 -19.27
C GLY A 91 10.01 14.87 -20.18
N TYR A 92 9.04 13.95 -20.07
CA TYR A 92 7.80 14.01 -20.83
C TYR A 92 6.87 15.10 -20.29
N TRP A 93 6.87 15.28 -18.96
CA TRP A 93 6.21 16.38 -18.28
C TRP A 93 7.26 17.31 -17.66
N ASN A 94 7.00 18.62 -17.73
CA ASN A 94 7.81 19.64 -17.04
C ASN A 94 7.17 20.09 -15.72
N ASP A 95 5.86 19.91 -15.59
CA ASP A 95 5.05 20.27 -14.41
C ASP A 95 3.99 19.17 -14.15
N PHE A 96 3.20 19.31 -13.09
CA PHE A 96 2.03 18.45 -12.84
C PHE A 96 0.72 19.13 -13.31
N PRO A 97 0.31 18.96 -14.58
CA PRO A 97 -0.94 19.51 -15.08
C PRO A 97 -2.12 18.88 -14.34
N PHE A 98 -2.81 19.67 -13.51
CA PHE A 98 -3.85 19.19 -12.62
C PHE A 98 -4.97 18.43 -13.35
N TRP A 99 -5.50 19.00 -14.44
CA TRP A 99 -6.59 18.38 -15.20
C TRP A 99 -6.18 17.10 -15.92
N GLN A 100 -4.99 17.07 -16.52
CA GLN A 100 -4.51 15.85 -17.18
C GLN A 100 -4.23 14.76 -16.14
N THR A 101 -3.59 15.11 -15.04
CA THR A 101 -3.32 14.20 -13.92
C THR A 101 -4.64 13.65 -13.35
N MET A 102 -5.61 14.53 -13.09
CA MET A 102 -6.93 14.13 -12.60
C MET A 102 -7.62 13.17 -13.57
N LEU A 103 -7.65 13.46 -14.87
CA LEU A 103 -8.30 12.62 -15.87
C LEU A 103 -7.59 11.26 -16.02
N ILE A 104 -6.26 11.21 -15.98
CA ILE A 104 -5.48 9.97 -16.00
C ILE A 104 -5.76 9.14 -14.73
N CYS A 105 -5.76 9.77 -13.56
CA CYS A 105 -6.05 9.08 -12.30
C CYS A 105 -7.51 8.60 -12.24
N ALA A 106 -8.46 9.41 -12.71
CA ALA A 106 -9.88 9.08 -12.72
C ALA A 106 -10.17 7.94 -13.69
N SER A 107 -9.61 7.98 -14.91
CA SER A 107 -9.75 6.91 -15.89
C SER A 107 -9.09 5.61 -15.41
N GLY A 108 -7.86 5.68 -14.89
CA GLY A 108 -7.16 4.53 -14.32
C GLY A 108 -7.88 3.92 -13.11
N GLY A 109 -8.36 4.77 -12.20
CA GLY A 109 -9.15 4.34 -11.03
C GLY A 109 -10.47 3.69 -11.44
N THR A 110 -11.20 4.28 -12.40
CA THR A 110 -12.45 3.71 -12.93
C THR A 110 -12.18 2.37 -13.61
N LEU A 111 -11.12 2.28 -14.41
CA LEU A 111 -10.70 1.03 -15.06
C LEU A 111 -10.37 -0.06 -14.03
N GLY A 112 -9.67 0.29 -12.95
CA GLY A 112 -9.38 -0.63 -11.84
C GLY A 112 -10.63 -1.15 -11.13
N VAL A 113 -11.61 -0.28 -10.88
CA VAL A 113 -12.91 -0.69 -10.32
C VAL A 113 -13.62 -1.68 -11.27
N LEU A 114 -13.63 -1.39 -12.57
CA LEU A 114 -14.24 -2.29 -13.57
C LEU A 114 -13.55 -3.66 -13.62
N PHE A 115 -12.22 -3.71 -13.53
CA PHE A 115 -11.47 -4.97 -13.52
C PHE A 115 -11.57 -5.75 -12.20
N THR A 116 -12.03 -5.13 -11.11
CA THR A 116 -12.26 -5.86 -9.85
C THR A 116 -13.31 -6.96 -10.02
N ILE A 117 -14.35 -6.74 -10.83
CA ILE A 117 -15.44 -7.69 -11.07
C ILE A 117 -14.91 -9.02 -11.65
N PRO A 118 -14.19 -9.04 -12.79
CA PRO A 118 -13.65 -10.28 -13.34
C PRO A 118 -12.55 -10.90 -12.47
N LEU A 119 -11.68 -10.06 -11.89
CA LEU A 119 -10.55 -10.55 -11.12
C LEU A 119 -10.96 -11.19 -9.80
N ARG A 120 -12.03 -10.72 -9.15
CA ARG A 120 -12.57 -11.33 -7.92
C ARG A 120 -12.79 -12.83 -8.09
N ARG A 121 -13.40 -13.26 -9.20
CA ARG A 121 -13.74 -14.67 -9.40
C ARG A 121 -12.50 -15.55 -9.55
N VAL A 122 -11.48 -15.08 -10.26
CA VAL A 122 -10.26 -15.87 -10.47
C VAL A 122 -9.28 -15.79 -9.32
N MET A 123 -9.20 -14.65 -8.63
CA MET A 123 -8.24 -14.46 -7.54
C MET A 123 -8.80 -14.85 -6.17
N VAL A 124 -10.12 -14.88 -5.98
CA VAL A 124 -10.73 -15.18 -4.67
C VAL A 124 -11.56 -16.46 -4.71
N VAL A 125 -12.43 -16.64 -5.71
CA VAL A 125 -13.39 -17.77 -5.72
C VAL A 125 -12.74 -19.05 -6.25
N ASN A 126 -11.99 -18.95 -7.34
CA ASN A 126 -11.38 -20.10 -8.03
C ASN A 126 -9.85 -20.18 -7.80
N SER A 127 -9.35 -19.67 -6.67
CA SER A 127 -7.92 -19.66 -6.35
C SER A 127 -7.65 -20.33 -5.01
N ASP A 128 -6.59 -21.12 -4.95
CA ASP A 128 -6.08 -21.70 -3.70
C ASP A 128 -5.15 -20.72 -2.94
N LEU A 129 -5.07 -19.46 -3.39
CA LEU A 129 -4.24 -18.44 -2.74
C LEU A 129 -4.79 -18.10 -1.35
N PRO A 130 -3.94 -18.08 -0.31
CA PRO A 130 -4.38 -17.67 1.02
C PRO A 130 -4.82 -16.20 0.99
N TYR A 131 -5.93 -15.89 1.68
CA TYR A 131 -6.50 -14.54 1.76
C TYR A 131 -6.34 -13.92 3.17
N PRO A 132 -5.10 -13.78 3.70
CA PRO A 132 -4.86 -13.49 5.11
C PRO A 132 -5.36 -12.11 5.55
N GLU A 133 -5.15 -11.07 4.73
CA GLU A 133 -5.56 -9.70 5.07
C GLU A 133 -7.08 -9.54 5.11
N GLY A 134 -7.77 -10.12 4.12
CA GLY A 134 -9.23 -10.06 4.06
C GLY A 134 -9.88 -10.88 5.18
N VAL A 135 -9.31 -12.03 5.53
CA VAL A 135 -9.75 -12.82 6.69
C VAL A 135 -9.53 -12.03 7.99
N ALA A 136 -8.36 -11.38 8.16
CA ALA A 136 -8.08 -10.56 9.33
C ALA A 136 -9.04 -9.37 9.45
N ALA A 137 -9.30 -8.65 8.35
CA ALA A 137 -10.25 -7.54 8.35
C ALA A 137 -11.68 -8.01 8.65
N ALA A 138 -12.10 -9.15 8.07
CA ALA A 138 -13.41 -9.73 8.35
C ALA A 138 -13.55 -10.15 9.83
N GLU A 139 -12.49 -10.69 10.44
CA GLU A 139 -12.50 -11.07 11.84
C GLU A 139 -12.61 -9.85 12.75
N ILE A 140 -11.90 -8.76 12.44
CA ILE A 140 -12.03 -7.47 13.14
C ILE A 140 -13.46 -6.94 13.05
N LEU A 141 -14.08 -7.00 11.86
CA LEU A 141 -15.47 -6.59 11.67
C LEU A 141 -16.47 -7.46 12.45
N LYS A 142 -16.24 -8.78 12.54
CA LYS A 142 -17.09 -9.69 13.32
C LYS A 142 -16.95 -9.40 14.82
N VAL A 143 -15.72 -9.30 15.32
CA VAL A 143 -15.44 -9.04 16.74
C VAL A 143 -16.01 -7.68 17.16
N GLY A 144 -15.90 -6.64 16.33
CA GLY A 144 -16.44 -5.33 16.65
C GLY A 144 -17.97 -5.22 16.54
N ASN A 145 -18.64 -6.15 15.86
CA ASN A 145 -20.10 -6.21 15.76
C ASN A 145 -20.76 -6.98 16.92
N HIS A 146 -20.01 -7.83 17.64
CA HIS A 146 -20.46 -8.44 18.90
C HIS A 146 -20.25 -7.45 20.06
N ASP A 147 -21.31 -7.18 20.82
CA ASP A 147 -21.39 -6.10 21.80
C ASP A 147 -20.24 -6.07 22.84
N LYS A 148 -19.77 -4.85 23.14
CA LYS A 148 -18.77 -4.47 24.18
C LYS A 148 -17.30 -4.91 24.03
N GLY A 149 -16.85 -5.38 22.87
CA GLY A 149 -15.41 -5.47 22.59
C GLY A 149 -14.75 -4.07 22.54
N ASP A 150 -13.55 -3.92 23.11
CA ASP A 150 -12.72 -2.74 22.85
C ASP A 150 -12.33 -2.80 21.37
N THR A 151 -12.85 -1.87 20.56
CA THR A 151 -12.76 -1.93 19.11
C THR A 151 -11.35 -1.61 18.59
N GLY A 152 -10.33 -1.52 19.46
CA GLY A 152 -8.96 -1.10 19.11
C GLY A 152 -8.85 0.39 18.77
N VAL A 153 -9.96 1.14 18.89
CA VAL A 153 -10.04 2.55 18.52
C VAL A 153 -9.20 3.41 19.44
N LYS A 154 -9.17 3.07 20.74
CA LYS A 154 -8.32 3.76 21.71
C LYS A 154 -6.85 3.60 21.33
N ASP A 155 -6.44 2.41 20.94
CA ASP A 155 -5.05 2.14 20.53
C ASP A 155 -4.69 2.90 19.26
N ILE A 156 -5.59 2.96 18.27
CA ILE A 156 -5.40 3.79 17.06
C ILE A 156 -5.32 5.27 17.42
N ALA A 157 -6.17 5.77 18.32
CA ALA A 157 -6.17 7.17 18.72
C ALA A 157 -4.91 7.53 19.50
N TYR A 158 -4.52 6.76 20.52
CA TYR A 158 -3.30 6.98 21.30
C TYR A 158 -2.04 6.83 20.44
N GLY A 159 -1.98 5.78 19.62
CA GLY A 159 -0.89 5.55 18.69
C GLY A 159 -0.78 6.67 17.64
N GLY A 160 -1.91 7.12 17.10
CA GLY A 160 -1.98 8.22 16.13
C GLY A 160 -1.57 9.56 16.72
N VAL A 161 -2.02 9.90 17.93
CA VAL A 161 -1.62 11.13 18.63
C VAL A 161 -0.13 11.08 18.97
N LEU A 162 0.36 9.97 19.54
CA LEU A 162 1.78 9.79 19.86
C LEU A 162 2.65 9.90 18.60
N ALA A 163 2.27 9.19 17.53
CA ALA A 163 2.95 9.25 16.25
C ALA A 163 2.93 10.66 15.65
N GLY A 164 1.81 11.37 15.73
CA GLY A 164 1.66 12.75 15.27
C GLY A 164 2.55 13.72 16.03
N VAL A 165 2.59 13.63 17.37
CA VAL A 165 3.46 14.48 18.21
C VAL A 165 4.93 14.23 17.89
N VAL A 166 5.35 12.96 17.82
CA VAL A 166 6.74 12.62 17.48
C VAL A 166 7.07 13.05 16.06
N ALA A 167 6.18 12.85 15.09
CA ALA A 167 6.38 13.31 13.71
C ALA A 167 6.48 14.84 13.62
N PHE A 168 5.69 15.57 14.40
CA PHE A 168 5.75 17.02 14.48
C PHE A 168 7.06 17.51 15.11
N LEU A 169 7.54 16.87 16.17
CA LEU A 169 8.82 17.21 16.81
C LEU A 169 10.04 16.88 15.93
N THR A 170 10.00 15.76 15.22
CA THR A 170 11.10 15.27 14.35
C THR A 170 11.11 15.99 13.00
N ASN A 171 9.99 16.01 12.27
CA ASN A 171 9.95 16.52 10.90
C ASN A 171 9.51 18.00 10.82
N GLY A 172 8.65 18.45 11.74
CA GLY A 172 8.10 19.81 11.75
C GLY A 172 9.03 20.80 12.42
N LEU A 173 9.26 20.62 13.72
CA LEU A 173 10.12 21.51 14.53
C LEU A 173 11.61 21.14 14.43
N ARG A 174 11.96 19.95 13.91
CA ARG A 174 13.33 19.42 13.81
C ARG A 174 14.11 19.47 15.13
N VAL A 175 13.41 19.28 16.25
CA VAL A 175 13.98 19.24 17.60
C VAL A 175 14.63 17.88 17.90
N MET A 176 14.22 16.84 17.16
CA MET A 176 14.75 15.49 17.26
C MET A 176 15.27 15.03 15.89
N ALA A 177 16.39 14.32 15.88
CA ALA A 177 16.93 13.72 14.66
C ALA A 177 15.96 12.64 14.13
N ASP A 178 15.73 12.64 12.82
CA ASP A 178 14.92 11.66 12.09
C ASP A 178 15.73 10.41 11.68
N GLY A 179 17.03 10.41 11.96
CA GLY A 179 17.90 9.26 11.82
C GLY A 179 19.35 9.56 12.17
N ALA A 180 20.15 8.51 12.20
CA ALA A 180 21.60 8.54 12.28
C ALA A 180 22.16 7.60 11.20
N SER A 181 23.42 7.76 10.83
CA SER A 181 24.11 6.74 10.04
C SER A 181 25.46 6.45 10.65
N ALA A 182 25.73 5.18 10.92
CA ALA A 182 27.05 4.74 11.34
C ALA A 182 27.86 4.38 10.08
N TRP A 183 29.05 4.95 9.97
CA TRP A 183 29.97 4.67 8.88
C TRP A 183 31.15 3.87 9.43
N ILE A 184 31.46 2.75 8.79
CA ILE A 184 32.63 1.94 9.10
C ILE A 184 33.51 1.95 7.86
N GLN A 185 34.75 2.39 8.04
CA GLN A 185 35.74 2.46 6.97
C GLN A 185 36.82 1.42 7.22
N THR A 186 37.19 0.66 6.20
CA THR A 186 38.29 -0.30 6.27
C THR A 186 39.08 -0.23 4.98
N GLY A 187 40.21 0.49 5.00
CA GLY A 187 40.99 0.79 3.81
C GLY A 187 40.16 1.58 2.78
N LYS A 188 40.01 1.05 1.57
CA LYS A 188 39.16 1.63 0.51
C LYS A 188 37.69 1.20 0.56
N ALA A 189 37.31 0.32 1.49
CA ALA A 189 35.94 -0.14 1.65
C ALA A 189 35.17 0.81 2.59
N ALA A 190 33.99 1.23 2.14
CA ALA A 190 33.06 2.02 2.94
C ALA A 190 31.77 1.24 3.18
N PHE A 191 31.43 1.06 4.46
CA PHE A 191 30.19 0.44 4.91
C PHE A 191 29.32 1.51 5.59
N GLN A 192 28.02 1.47 5.31
CA GLN A 192 27.04 2.32 5.99
C GLN A 192 25.98 1.47 6.68
N LEU A 193 25.66 1.83 7.92
CA LEU A 193 24.49 1.35 8.63
C LEU A 193 23.54 2.55 8.80
N PRO A 194 22.61 2.77 7.85
CA PRO A 194 21.62 3.82 7.97
C PRO A 194 20.57 3.43 9.02
N MET A 195 20.39 4.28 10.01
CA MET A 195 19.39 4.15 11.07
C MET A 195 18.39 5.28 10.92
N GLY A 196 17.32 5.07 10.16
CA GLY A 196 16.19 6.00 10.11
C GLY A 196 15.22 5.71 11.25
N PHE A 197 14.78 6.74 11.97
CA PHE A 197 13.72 6.60 12.96
C PHE A 197 12.44 7.27 12.48
N SER A 198 11.38 6.48 12.34
CA SER A 198 10.05 6.98 12.02
C SER A 198 9.01 6.05 12.63
N LEU A 199 8.13 6.58 13.48
CA LEU A 199 7.02 5.81 14.04
C LEU A 199 6.05 5.32 12.96
N ALA A 200 5.95 6.03 11.84
CA ALA A 200 5.19 5.55 10.69
C ALA A 200 5.84 4.30 10.07
N LEU A 201 7.19 4.27 9.98
CA LEU A 201 7.92 3.09 9.49
C LEU A 201 7.95 1.94 10.50
N LEU A 202 7.92 2.25 11.79
CA LEU A 202 7.75 1.25 12.85
C LEU A 202 6.39 0.55 12.73
N GLY A 203 5.30 1.32 12.63
CA GLY A 203 3.95 0.78 12.47
C GLY A 203 3.78 0.00 11.16
N ALA A 204 4.30 0.55 10.07
CA ALA A 204 4.40 -0.13 8.79
C ALA A 204 5.11 -1.49 8.86
N GLY A 205 6.28 -1.55 9.52
CA GLY A 205 7.04 -2.79 9.69
C GLY A 205 6.26 -3.84 10.48
N TYR A 206 5.46 -3.41 11.46
CA TYR A 206 4.57 -4.31 12.20
C TYR A 206 3.48 -4.91 11.30
N LEU A 207 2.94 -4.13 10.35
CA LEU A 207 1.92 -4.60 9.39
C LEU A 207 2.50 -5.53 8.32
N ILE A 208 3.68 -5.20 7.77
CA ILE A 208 4.35 -6.01 6.74
C ILE A 208 4.86 -7.35 7.29
N GLY A 209 5.18 -7.38 8.59
CA GLY A 209 5.67 -8.56 9.28
C GLY A 209 7.14 -8.88 9.01
N ILE A 210 7.61 -9.94 9.66
CA ILE A 210 9.03 -10.28 9.72
C ILE A 210 9.63 -10.66 8.36
N VAL A 211 8.84 -11.26 7.47
CA VAL A 211 9.30 -11.72 6.16
C VAL A 211 9.70 -10.53 5.28
N GLY A 212 8.84 -9.50 5.20
CA GLY A 212 9.20 -8.28 4.48
C GLY A 212 10.33 -7.50 5.17
N GLY A 213 10.36 -7.49 6.50
CA GLY A 213 11.47 -6.94 7.28
C GLY A 213 12.82 -7.58 6.94
N ILE A 214 12.89 -8.91 6.90
CA ILE A 214 14.10 -9.66 6.53
C ILE A 214 14.48 -9.37 5.07
N ALA A 215 13.52 -9.34 4.14
CA ALA A 215 13.80 -9.00 2.75
C ALA A 215 14.44 -7.62 2.61
N MET A 216 13.95 -6.62 3.35
CA MET A 216 14.56 -5.28 3.40
C MET A 216 15.96 -5.30 4.02
N LEU A 217 16.17 -6.05 5.10
CA LEU A 217 17.49 -6.22 5.73
C LEU A 217 18.48 -6.89 4.79
N VAL A 218 18.06 -7.90 4.04
CA VAL A 218 18.89 -8.54 3.01
C VAL A 218 19.24 -7.51 1.93
N GLY A 219 18.29 -6.71 1.47
CA GLY A 219 18.54 -5.62 0.53
C GLY A 219 19.54 -4.59 1.05
N LEU A 220 19.44 -4.23 2.34
CA LEU A 220 20.37 -3.33 3.03
C LEU A 220 21.79 -3.91 3.05
N VAL A 221 21.94 -5.18 3.45
CA VAL A 221 23.22 -5.88 3.53
C VAL A 221 23.84 -6.04 2.14
N LEU A 222 23.05 -6.40 1.12
CA LEU A 222 23.54 -6.48 -0.25
C LEU A 222 24.00 -5.12 -0.79
N THR A 223 23.29 -4.05 -0.43
CA THR A 223 23.62 -2.69 -0.88
C THR A 223 24.88 -2.16 -0.18
N TRP A 224 24.83 -2.03 1.14
CA TRP A 224 25.86 -1.34 1.94
C TRP A 224 26.94 -2.27 2.49
N GLY A 225 26.66 -3.58 2.58
CA GLY A 225 27.61 -4.60 3.01
C GLY A 225 28.40 -5.22 1.86
N VAL A 226 27.86 -5.25 0.64
CA VAL A 226 28.49 -5.92 -0.51
C VAL A 226 28.74 -4.96 -1.67
N ALA A 227 27.68 -4.42 -2.28
CA ALA A 227 27.79 -3.69 -3.54
C ALA A 227 28.58 -2.38 -3.41
N VAL A 228 28.28 -1.54 -2.41
CA VAL A 228 29.00 -0.28 -2.18
C VAL A 228 30.48 -0.54 -1.82
N PRO A 229 30.82 -1.41 -0.87
CA PRO A 229 32.21 -1.81 -0.61
C PRO A 229 32.94 -2.34 -1.85
N PHE A 230 32.30 -3.20 -2.63
CA PHE A 230 32.88 -3.75 -3.86
C PHE A 230 33.27 -2.64 -4.86
N PHE A 231 32.35 -1.71 -5.14
CA PHE A 231 32.64 -0.63 -6.07
C PHE A 231 33.56 0.46 -5.50
N THR A 232 33.64 0.62 -4.19
CA THR A 232 34.57 1.57 -3.55
C THR A 232 35.99 1.04 -3.52
N VAL A 233 36.18 -0.28 -3.37
CA VAL A 233 37.50 -0.93 -3.44
C VAL A 233 38.00 -1.05 -4.89
N SER A 234 37.13 -1.42 -5.82
CA SER A 234 37.49 -1.58 -7.24
C SER A 234 37.50 -0.28 -8.03
N GLY A 235 37.00 0.82 -7.46
CA GLY A 235 36.94 2.12 -8.10
C GLY A 235 38.18 2.97 -7.84
N ASP A 236 38.61 3.72 -8.85
CA ASP A 236 39.62 4.76 -8.66
C ASP A 236 38.99 5.95 -7.94
N MET A 237 39.37 6.10 -6.67
CA MET A 237 38.94 7.20 -5.83
C MET A 237 39.64 8.49 -6.26
N PRO A 238 38.89 9.54 -6.64
CA PRO A 238 39.46 10.85 -6.93
C PRO A 238 40.20 11.39 -5.71
N THR A 239 41.40 11.95 -5.91
CA THR A 239 42.29 12.43 -4.83
C THR A 239 41.73 13.62 -4.04
N ASP A 240 40.68 14.26 -4.57
CA ASP A 240 39.98 15.43 -4.03
C ASP A 240 38.71 15.08 -3.23
N MET A 241 38.34 13.80 -3.13
CA MET A 241 37.07 13.37 -2.52
C MET A 241 37.30 12.51 -1.28
N GLY A 242 36.48 12.69 -0.23
CA GLY A 242 36.48 11.81 0.94
C GLY A 242 35.85 10.44 0.64
N LEU A 243 36.25 9.39 1.38
CA LEU A 243 35.77 8.02 1.13
C LEU A 243 34.24 7.89 1.27
N ILE A 244 33.63 8.65 2.19
CA ILE A 244 32.18 8.69 2.41
C ILE A 244 31.47 9.31 1.21
N ASP A 245 31.98 10.43 0.68
CA ASP A 245 31.40 11.11 -0.48
C ASP A 245 31.52 10.25 -1.74
N PHE A 246 32.64 9.55 -1.89
CA PHE A 246 32.84 8.59 -2.97
C PHE A 246 31.88 7.39 -2.87
N ALA A 247 31.67 6.87 -1.66
CA ALA A 247 30.70 5.80 -1.41
C ALA A 247 29.26 6.24 -1.71
N MET A 248 28.88 7.44 -1.27
CA MET A 248 27.56 8.03 -1.55
C MET A 248 27.36 8.29 -3.05
N ARG A 249 28.38 8.76 -3.76
CA ARG A 249 28.33 8.93 -5.22
C ARG A 249 28.15 7.58 -5.91
N THR A 250 28.94 6.59 -5.53
CA THR A 250 28.88 5.21 -6.06
C THR A 250 27.51 4.57 -5.82
N TRP A 251 26.95 4.77 -4.63
CA TRP A 251 25.60 4.32 -4.33
C TRP A 251 24.57 4.97 -5.26
N LYS A 252 24.60 6.31 -5.41
CA LYS A 252 23.66 7.05 -6.27
C LYS A 252 23.76 6.68 -7.75
N THR A 253 24.96 6.46 -8.27
CA THR A 253 25.20 6.31 -9.72
C THR A 253 25.30 4.87 -10.20
N LYS A 254 25.59 3.90 -9.31
CA LYS A 254 25.74 2.48 -9.70
C LYS A 254 24.78 1.59 -8.92
N VAL A 255 24.92 1.55 -7.59
CA VAL A 255 24.20 0.55 -6.77
C VAL A 255 22.69 0.78 -6.80
N ARG A 256 22.25 2.03 -6.78
CA ARG A 256 20.83 2.38 -6.91
C ARG A 256 20.22 1.86 -8.23
N PHE A 257 20.95 1.91 -9.34
CA PHE A 257 20.46 1.41 -10.63
C PHE A 257 20.42 -0.12 -10.69
N ILE A 258 21.32 -0.82 -9.99
CA ILE A 258 21.21 -2.27 -9.79
C ILE A 258 19.90 -2.61 -9.07
N GLY A 259 19.57 -1.87 -8.01
CA GLY A 259 18.29 -2.01 -7.30
C GLY A 259 17.06 -1.69 -8.17
N VAL A 260 17.13 -0.65 -9.00
CA VAL A 260 16.04 -0.36 -9.97
C VAL A 260 15.89 -1.50 -10.98
N GLY A 261 17.01 -2.09 -11.45
CA GLY A 261 17.01 -3.23 -12.36
C GLY A 261 16.36 -4.47 -11.75
N THR A 262 16.67 -4.79 -10.48
CA THR A 262 16.04 -5.94 -9.79
C THR A 262 14.54 -5.72 -9.60
N ILE A 263 14.10 -4.51 -9.25
CA ILE A 263 12.67 -4.15 -9.19
C ILE A 263 12.01 -4.35 -10.56
N GLY A 264 12.65 -3.89 -11.64
CA GLY A 264 12.15 -4.04 -13.00
C GLY A 264 11.98 -5.52 -13.42
N ILE A 265 12.97 -6.37 -13.15
CA ILE A 265 12.90 -7.81 -13.44
C ILE A 265 11.78 -8.46 -12.63
N ALA A 266 11.68 -8.15 -11.33
CA ALA A 266 10.62 -8.68 -10.47
C ALA A 266 9.22 -8.26 -10.94
N ALA A 267 9.05 -7.01 -11.38
CA ALA A 267 7.79 -6.51 -11.92
C ALA A 267 7.38 -7.25 -13.20
N ILE A 268 8.31 -7.43 -14.15
CA ILE A 268 8.07 -8.19 -15.39
C ILE A 268 7.72 -9.64 -15.07
N TRP A 269 8.49 -10.29 -14.18
CA TRP A 269 8.24 -11.67 -13.76
C TRP A 269 6.85 -11.83 -13.15
N THR A 270 6.47 -10.91 -12.25
CA THR A 270 5.16 -10.90 -11.61
C THR A 270 4.05 -10.75 -12.65
N LEU A 271 4.22 -9.85 -13.62
CA LEU A 271 3.26 -9.66 -14.72
C LEU A 271 3.12 -10.95 -15.53
N LEU A 272 4.22 -11.61 -15.89
CA LEU A 272 4.20 -12.86 -16.66
C LEU A 272 3.46 -13.99 -15.92
N VAL A 273 3.70 -14.15 -14.61
CA VAL A 273 3.03 -15.17 -13.79
C VAL A 273 1.54 -14.87 -13.65
N LEU A 274 1.16 -13.60 -13.49
CA LEU A 274 -0.24 -13.18 -13.34
C LEU A 274 -1.01 -13.07 -14.67
N MET A 275 -0.32 -13.06 -15.81
CA MET A 275 -0.96 -12.92 -17.12
C MET A 275 -1.95 -14.05 -17.39
N LYS A 276 -1.57 -15.31 -17.10
CA LYS A 276 -2.44 -16.47 -17.31
C LYS A 276 -3.75 -16.38 -16.50
N PRO A 277 -3.73 -16.23 -15.16
CA PRO A 277 -4.97 -16.11 -14.40
C PRO A 277 -5.77 -14.85 -14.77
N MET A 278 -5.13 -13.72 -15.10
CA MET A 278 -5.86 -12.54 -15.57
C MET A 278 -6.64 -12.80 -16.86
N VAL A 279 -6.01 -13.45 -17.85
CA VAL A 279 -6.66 -13.77 -19.13
C VAL A 279 -7.80 -14.77 -18.94
N GLU A 280 -7.58 -15.81 -18.14
CA GLU A 280 -8.63 -16.78 -17.80
C GLU A 280 -9.83 -16.08 -17.14
N GLY A 281 -9.58 -15.16 -16.19
CA GLY A 281 -10.64 -14.40 -15.53
C GLY A 281 -11.41 -13.48 -16.45
N MET A 282 -10.72 -12.77 -17.34
CA MET A 282 -11.36 -11.96 -18.36
C MET A 282 -12.27 -12.81 -19.26
N ILE A 283 -11.77 -13.95 -19.77
CA ILE A 283 -12.56 -14.84 -20.63
C ILE A 283 -13.81 -15.36 -19.91
N HIS A 284 -13.70 -15.76 -18.64
CA HIS A 284 -14.84 -16.22 -17.84
C HIS A 284 -15.90 -15.13 -17.67
N SER A 285 -15.49 -13.89 -17.36
CA SER A 285 -16.44 -12.78 -17.19
C SER A 285 -17.10 -12.35 -18.49
N PHE A 286 -16.37 -12.31 -19.60
CA PHE A 286 -16.96 -12.04 -20.91
C PHE A 286 -17.96 -13.14 -21.32
N ARG A 287 -17.68 -14.41 -21.01
CA ARG A 287 -18.62 -15.51 -21.26
C ARG A 287 -19.89 -15.37 -20.42
N MET A 288 -19.79 -14.96 -19.15
CA MET A 288 -20.96 -14.74 -18.30
C MET A 288 -21.81 -13.56 -18.75
N LEU A 289 -21.17 -12.43 -19.09
CA LEU A 289 -21.85 -11.27 -19.69
C LEU A 289 -22.63 -11.67 -20.95
N LYS A 290 -22.06 -12.57 -21.75
CA LYS A 290 -22.70 -13.08 -22.98
C LYS A 290 -23.79 -14.12 -22.72
N ARG A 291 -23.76 -14.85 -21.60
CA ARG A 291 -24.70 -15.97 -21.34
C ARG A 291 -26.03 -15.53 -20.71
N GLY A 292 -26.16 -14.27 -20.30
CA GLY A 292 -27.32 -13.82 -19.51
C GLY A 292 -27.30 -14.46 -18.11
N GLN A 293 -27.72 -13.71 -17.09
CA GLN A 293 -27.83 -14.22 -15.73
C GLN A 293 -28.77 -15.44 -15.71
N SER A 294 -28.22 -16.65 -15.72
CA SER A 294 -28.92 -17.83 -15.23
C SER A 294 -28.75 -17.82 -13.71
N GLU A 295 -29.87 -17.86 -13.00
CA GLU A 295 -30.00 -17.84 -11.53
C GLU A 295 -28.92 -18.69 -10.85
N SER A 296 -28.08 -18.06 -10.03
CA SER A 296 -27.33 -18.74 -8.97
C SER A 296 -28.13 -18.61 -7.68
N ASP A 297 -28.44 -19.73 -7.04
CA ASP A 297 -29.23 -19.79 -5.80
C ASP A 297 -28.51 -19.18 -4.58
N ASP A 298 -27.17 -19.04 -4.62
CA ASP A 298 -26.39 -18.47 -3.53
C ASP A 298 -26.20 -16.95 -3.69
N ARG A 299 -26.67 -16.20 -2.69
CA ARG A 299 -26.55 -14.72 -2.58
C ARG A 299 -25.11 -14.20 -2.75
N ILE A 300 -24.10 -15.01 -2.44
CA ILE A 300 -22.67 -14.65 -2.47
C ILE A 300 -22.15 -14.51 -3.92
N ASP A 301 -22.84 -15.15 -4.86
CA ASP A 301 -22.52 -15.16 -6.30
C ASP A 301 -23.29 -14.12 -7.12
N ILE A 302 -24.24 -13.40 -6.49
CA ILE A 302 -25.05 -12.38 -7.15
C ILE A 302 -24.38 -11.02 -6.97
N ASP A 303 -23.63 -10.58 -7.99
CA ASP A 303 -23.16 -9.19 -8.06
C ASP A 303 -24.35 -8.22 -8.29
N LEU A 304 -24.24 -6.99 -7.78
CA LEU A 304 -25.22 -5.93 -8.00
C LEU A 304 -25.47 -5.73 -9.50
N SER A 305 -26.74 -5.75 -9.90
CA SER A 305 -27.16 -5.48 -11.27
C SER A 305 -26.63 -4.12 -11.75
N PRO A 306 -25.98 -4.04 -12.93
CA PRO A 306 -25.52 -2.77 -13.51
C PRO A 306 -26.64 -1.77 -13.84
N LYS A 307 -27.92 -2.14 -13.65
CA LYS A 307 -29.11 -1.40 -14.09
C LYS A 307 -29.97 -0.84 -12.95
N ARG A 308 -29.43 -0.62 -11.75
CA ARG A 308 -30.16 0.10 -10.68
C ARG A 308 -29.39 1.29 -10.15
#